data_AF-A0A074YRQ1-F1
#
_entry.id   AF-A0A074YRQ1-F1
#
_cell.length_a   1.000
_cell.length_b   1.000
_cell.length_c   1.000
_cell.angle_alpha   90.00
_cell.angle_beta   90.00
_cell.angle_gamma   90.00
#
_symmetry.space_group_name_H-M   'P 1'
#
loop_
_entity.id
_entity.type
_entity.pdbx_description
1 polymer ?
#
loop_
_entity_poly.entity_id
_entity_poly.type
_entity_poly.pdbx_seq_one_letter_code
_entity_poly.pdbx_strand_id
1 'polypeptide(L)'
;MDYQKQMLQLHLRANPKEVLLGWYATSSDLNTFSALIQNFYGQQGDGTWPHPAIHLTVSTVPGKDIEAKTYISAPVGVTAERAADSCLFIPVPHEIKYGEAERSGLELVAGAKDREDRSQMLQTDIESLERAIEQVLEMIERVSNYVSEVLDEEAEPSSALGQFLMNTLSLAPKVDAQDIERDFNNHIQDVLLVSYLANTIRTQIDLSNRLATAALTMGTETSTTQESGQKGNQNQKRGNNNNNNNQDRRQQNRSTTEA
;
A
#
# COMPACT_ATOMS: atom_id res chain seq x y z
N MET A 1 -26.99 -19.87 -4.67
CA MET A 1 -27.17 -20.04 -3.21
C MET A 1 -26.08 -20.88 -2.57
N ASP A 2 -25.55 -21.90 -3.24
CA ASP A 2 -24.40 -22.66 -2.71
C ASP A 2 -23.07 -21.90 -2.84
N TYR A 3 -22.93 -21.06 -3.87
CA TYR A 3 -21.71 -20.28 -4.09
C TYR A 3 -21.33 -19.39 -2.90
N GLN A 4 -22.27 -18.62 -2.36
CA GLN A 4 -21.98 -17.73 -1.22
C GLN A 4 -21.52 -18.50 0.02
N LYS A 5 -22.07 -19.71 0.25
CA LYS A 5 -21.73 -20.53 1.41
C LYS A 5 -20.32 -21.07 1.27
N GLN A 6 -20.00 -21.56 0.07
CA GLN A 6 -18.66 -22.03 -0.26
C GLN A 6 -17.63 -20.91 -0.17
N MET A 7 -17.97 -19.72 -0.69
CA MET A 7 -17.08 -18.56 -0.65
C MET A 7 -16.88 -18.04 0.77
N LEU A 8 -17.94 -17.97 1.58
CA LEU A 8 -17.84 -17.60 2.99
C LEU A 8 -16.96 -18.60 3.76
N GLN A 9 -17.15 -19.91 3.54
CA GLN A 9 -16.28 -20.93 4.13
C GLN A 9 -14.82 -20.76 3.72
N LEU A 10 -14.54 -20.35 2.49
CA LEU A 10 -13.18 -20.07 2.03
C LEU A 10 -12.59 -18.84 2.71
N HIS A 11 -13.34 -17.75 2.83
CA HIS A 11 -12.90 -16.54 3.55
C HIS A 11 -12.61 -16.84 5.02
N LEU A 12 -13.48 -17.59 5.70
CA LEU A 12 -13.30 -17.97 7.11
C LEU A 12 -12.09 -18.88 7.34
N ARG A 13 -11.60 -19.60 6.32
CA ARG A 13 -10.34 -20.36 6.41
C ARG A 13 -9.12 -19.46 6.45
N ALA A 14 -9.14 -18.34 5.73
CA ALA A 14 -8.06 -17.36 5.77
C ALA A 14 -8.16 -16.46 7.01
N ASN A 15 -9.36 -15.94 7.27
CA ASN A 15 -9.65 -15.01 8.36
C ASN A 15 -10.86 -15.49 9.19
N PRO A 16 -10.63 -16.27 10.27
CA PRO A 16 -11.72 -16.84 11.07
C PRO A 16 -12.48 -15.82 11.93
N LYS A 17 -11.99 -14.57 12.02
CA LYS A 17 -12.64 -13.49 12.77
C LYS A 17 -13.68 -12.72 11.96
N GLU A 18 -13.71 -12.90 10.63
CA GLU A 18 -14.69 -12.24 9.77
C GLU A 18 -16.08 -12.86 9.97
N VAL A 19 -17.13 -12.06 9.82
CA VAL A 19 -18.52 -12.49 9.93
C VAL A 19 -19.32 -11.85 8.82
N LEU A 20 -20.34 -12.56 8.33
CA LEU A 20 -21.28 -12.00 7.36
C LEU A 20 -22.10 -10.88 8.02
N LEU A 21 -21.97 -9.65 7.50
CA LEU A 21 -22.71 -8.47 7.99
C LEU A 21 -23.91 -8.10 7.13
N GLY A 22 -23.95 -8.55 5.87
CA GLY A 22 -25.01 -8.23 4.92
C GLY A 22 -24.49 -8.24 3.49
N TRP A 23 -24.98 -7.31 2.67
CA TRP A 23 -24.71 -7.27 1.23
C TRP A 23 -24.60 -5.83 0.73
N TYR A 24 -24.02 -5.67 -0.47
CA TYR A 24 -23.87 -4.38 -1.11
C TYR A 24 -24.45 -4.37 -2.52
N ALA A 25 -24.85 -3.19 -2.97
CA ALA A 25 -25.32 -2.90 -4.31
C ALA A 25 -24.60 -1.70 -4.90
N THR A 26 -24.40 -1.70 -6.21
CA THR A 26 -23.78 -0.59 -6.95
C THR A 26 -24.79 0.44 -7.47
N SER A 27 -26.09 0.15 -7.32
CA SER A 27 -27.17 1.07 -7.65
C SER A 27 -27.74 1.70 -6.39
N SER A 28 -28.11 2.98 -6.49
CA SER A 28 -28.80 3.72 -5.43
C SER A 28 -30.29 3.36 -5.33
N ASP A 29 -30.84 2.71 -6.36
CA ASP A 29 -32.28 2.48 -6.46
C ASP A 29 -32.70 1.25 -5.66
N LEU A 30 -33.53 1.48 -4.64
CA LEU A 30 -34.15 0.42 -3.85
C LEU A 30 -35.41 -0.08 -4.57
N ASN A 31 -35.46 -1.38 -4.85
CA ASN A 31 -36.58 -2.01 -5.54
C ASN A 31 -37.14 -3.20 -4.74
N THR A 32 -38.20 -3.83 -5.24
CA THR A 32 -38.82 -5.00 -4.59
C THR A 32 -37.87 -6.20 -4.51
N PHE A 33 -36.92 -6.34 -5.44
CA PHE A 33 -35.90 -7.39 -5.37
C PHE A 33 -34.90 -7.15 -4.22
N SER A 34 -34.60 -5.90 -3.89
CA SER A 34 -33.79 -5.55 -2.72
C SER A 34 -34.43 -6.09 -1.45
N ALA A 35 -35.76 -6.05 -1.33
CA ALA A 35 -36.48 -6.60 -0.17
C ALA A 35 -36.34 -8.13 -0.05
N LEU A 36 -36.41 -8.84 -1.18
CA LEU A 36 -36.22 -10.29 -1.23
C LEU A 36 -34.79 -10.70 -0.81
N ILE A 37 -33.78 -10.01 -1.33
CA ILE A 37 -32.36 -10.26 -1.00
C ILE A 37 -32.11 -9.96 0.48
N GLN A 38 -32.66 -8.86 0.97
CA GLN A 38 -32.52 -8.45 2.35
C GLN A 38 -33.16 -9.46 3.32
N ASN A 39 -34.35 -9.96 3.00
CA ASN A 39 -35.01 -10.98 3.81
C ASN A 39 -34.24 -12.29 3.78
N PHE A 40 -33.65 -12.65 2.64
CA PHE A 40 -32.78 -13.83 2.54
C PHE A 40 -31.57 -13.75 3.48
N TYR A 41 -30.85 -12.63 3.52
CA TYR A 41 -29.72 -12.45 4.45
C TYR A 41 -30.15 -12.26 5.91
N GLY A 42 -31.41 -11.92 6.17
CA GLY A 42 -31.99 -11.84 7.52
C GLY A 42 -32.47 -13.18 8.08
N GLN A 43 -32.48 -14.26 7.30
CA GLN A 43 -32.95 -15.59 7.76
C GLN A 43 -32.01 -16.24 8.78
N GLN A 44 -32.57 -17.13 9.60
CA GLN A 44 -31.80 -17.91 10.56
C GLN A 44 -30.95 -18.99 9.86
N GLY A 45 -29.68 -19.08 10.22
CA GLY A 45 -28.74 -20.11 9.74
C GLY A 45 -27.69 -19.56 8.78
N ASP A 46 -28.11 -19.22 7.55
CA ASP A 46 -27.21 -18.77 6.48
C ASP A 46 -27.03 -17.24 6.42
N GLY A 47 -27.71 -16.52 7.31
CA GLY A 47 -27.78 -15.06 7.35
C GLY A 47 -27.11 -14.43 8.58
N THR A 48 -27.49 -13.20 8.87
CA THR A 48 -26.88 -12.35 9.91
C THR A 48 -27.56 -12.44 11.29
N TRP A 49 -28.53 -13.34 11.46
CA TRP A 49 -29.30 -13.51 12.70
C TRP A 49 -28.37 -13.85 13.88
N PRO A 50 -28.45 -13.17 15.07
CA PRO A 50 -29.51 -12.31 15.59
C PRO A 50 -29.52 -10.83 15.16
N HIS A 51 -28.56 -10.40 14.36
CA HIS A 51 -28.40 -8.99 13.99
C HIS A 51 -29.06 -8.68 12.64
N PRO A 52 -29.62 -7.48 12.45
CA PRO A 52 -30.21 -7.08 11.17
C PRO A 52 -29.13 -7.02 10.08
N ALA A 53 -29.42 -7.56 8.90
CA ALA A 53 -28.51 -7.50 7.77
C ALA A 53 -28.35 -6.05 7.31
N ILE A 54 -27.11 -5.64 7.01
CA ILE A 54 -26.80 -4.30 6.52
C ILE A 54 -26.81 -4.32 4.99
N HIS A 55 -27.55 -3.40 4.38
CA HIS A 55 -27.50 -3.15 2.95
C HIS A 55 -26.70 -1.87 2.67
N LEU A 56 -25.61 -2.00 1.92
CA LEU A 56 -24.76 -0.87 1.52
C LEU A 56 -24.94 -0.56 0.02
N THR A 57 -25.37 0.65 -0.31
CA THR A 57 -25.35 1.12 -1.71
C THR A 57 -24.14 2.01 -1.95
N VAL A 58 -23.33 1.70 -2.95
CA VAL A 58 -22.16 2.51 -3.34
C VAL A 58 -22.32 2.97 -4.78
N SER A 59 -22.33 4.28 -5.01
CA SER A 59 -22.38 4.85 -6.36
C SER A 59 -21.08 4.57 -7.11
N THR A 60 -21.20 4.10 -8.35
CA THR A 60 -20.06 3.77 -9.23
C THR A 60 -19.98 4.69 -10.45
N VAL A 61 -20.65 5.85 -10.40
CA VAL A 61 -20.67 6.79 -11.54
C VAL A 61 -19.27 7.39 -11.74
N PRO A 62 -18.62 7.17 -12.90
CA PRO A 62 -17.29 7.70 -13.16
C PRO A 62 -17.27 9.24 -13.11
N GLY A 63 -16.26 9.81 -12.46
CA GLY A 63 -16.06 11.26 -12.38
C GLY A 63 -16.94 11.99 -11.38
N LYS A 64 -17.74 11.27 -10.58
CA LYS A 64 -18.42 11.81 -9.40
C LYS A 64 -17.81 11.26 -8.12
N ASP A 65 -18.01 11.98 -7.03
CA ASP A 65 -17.62 11.51 -5.71
C ASP A 65 -18.37 10.20 -5.36
N ILE A 66 -17.68 9.33 -4.62
CA ILE A 66 -18.23 8.05 -4.17
C ILE A 66 -19.26 8.33 -3.08
N GLU A 67 -20.53 8.15 -3.40
CA GLU A 67 -21.62 8.24 -2.44
C GLU A 67 -21.94 6.84 -1.89
N ALA A 68 -21.76 6.66 -0.59
CA ALA A 68 -22.17 5.48 0.14
C ALA A 68 -23.44 5.78 0.95
N LYS A 69 -24.38 4.83 0.99
CA LYS A 69 -25.53 4.87 1.91
C LYS A 69 -25.74 3.50 2.51
N THR A 70 -26.07 3.46 3.79
CA THR A 70 -26.30 2.22 4.53
C THR A 70 -27.74 2.17 5.00
N TYR A 71 -28.33 0.98 4.94
CA TYR A 71 -29.71 0.73 5.31
C TYR A 71 -29.82 -0.55 6.14
N ILE A 72 -30.79 -0.56 7.04
CA ILE A 72 -31.29 -1.77 7.71
C ILE A 72 -32.73 -2.01 7.31
N SER A 73 -33.19 -3.25 7.43
CA SER A 73 -34.58 -3.60 7.15
C SER A 73 -35.45 -3.66 8.41
N ALA A 74 -36.68 -3.20 8.26
CA ALA A 74 -37.79 -3.52 9.14
C ALA A 74 -38.88 -4.25 8.34
N PRO A 75 -39.41 -5.40 8.82
CA PRO A 75 -40.48 -6.10 8.12
C PRO A 75 -41.74 -5.22 8.09
N VAL A 76 -42.36 -5.09 6.92
CA VAL A 76 -43.57 -4.29 6.75
C VAL A 76 -44.60 -5.10 5.98
N GLY A 77 -45.67 -5.48 6.67
CA GLY A 77 -46.80 -6.19 6.08
C GLY A 77 -47.93 -6.37 7.09
N VAL A 78 -49.17 -6.33 6.61
CA VAL A 78 -50.39 -6.50 7.43
C VAL A 78 -50.68 -7.98 7.70
N THR A 79 -50.13 -8.87 6.86
CA THR A 79 -50.22 -10.34 6.97
C THR A 79 -48.82 -10.94 7.01
N ALA A 80 -48.67 -12.10 7.66
CA ALA A 80 -47.37 -12.76 7.84
C ALA A 80 -46.66 -13.09 6.51
N GLU A 81 -47.42 -13.50 5.48
CA GLU A 81 -46.88 -13.76 4.14
C GLU A 81 -46.37 -12.48 3.46
N ARG A 82 -47.13 -11.38 3.53
CA ARG A 82 -46.70 -10.10 2.94
C ARG A 82 -45.54 -9.47 3.70
N ALA A 83 -45.46 -9.68 5.01
CA ALA A 83 -44.33 -9.23 5.81
C ALA A 83 -43.02 -9.98 5.48
N ALA A 84 -43.12 -11.19 4.90
CA ALA A 84 -41.97 -11.97 4.44
C ALA A 84 -41.46 -11.52 3.05
N ASP A 85 -42.29 -10.86 2.24
CA ASP A 85 -41.94 -10.40 0.89
C ASP A 85 -41.70 -8.89 0.81
N SER A 86 -42.02 -8.14 1.87
CA SER A 86 -41.92 -6.68 1.91
C SER A 86 -41.16 -6.22 3.16
N CYS A 87 -40.14 -5.40 2.94
CA CYS A 87 -39.42 -4.73 4.03
C CYS A 87 -39.19 -3.26 3.70
N LEU A 88 -39.15 -2.44 4.75
CA LEU A 88 -38.81 -1.03 4.67
C LEU A 88 -37.33 -0.87 4.98
N PHE A 89 -36.62 -0.13 4.11
CA PHE A 89 -35.24 0.25 4.33
C PHE A 89 -35.17 1.54 5.15
N ILE A 90 -34.52 1.46 6.30
CA ILE A 90 -34.29 2.58 7.20
C ILE A 90 -32.83 3.01 7.04
N PRO A 91 -32.53 4.26 6.67
CA PRO A 91 -31.16 4.73 6.54
C PRO A 91 -30.47 4.76 7.90
N VAL A 92 -29.21 4.34 7.94
CA VAL A 92 -28.38 4.34 9.14
C VAL A 92 -27.21 5.31 8.95
N PRO A 93 -26.84 6.11 9.97
CA PRO A 93 -25.62 6.91 9.91
C PRO A 93 -24.40 6.00 9.68
N HIS A 94 -23.51 6.41 8.79
CA HIS A 94 -22.27 5.70 8.51
C HIS A 94 -21.09 6.66 8.52
N GLU A 95 -19.91 6.12 8.82
CA GLU A 95 -18.63 6.81 8.80
C GLU A 95 -17.65 5.89 8.08
N ILE A 96 -16.94 6.42 7.07
CA ILE A 96 -15.90 5.68 6.37
C ILE A 96 -14.62 5.82 7.18
N LYS A 97 -14.14 4.70 7.73
CA LYS A 97 -12.88 4.63 8.46
C LYS A 97 -11.84 3.92 7.62
N TYR A 98 -10.63 4.44 7.65
CA TYR A 98 -9.48 3.87 6.96
C TYR A 98 -8.60 3.14 7.97
N GLY A 99 -8.17 1.92 7.65
CA GLY A 99 -7.09 1.28 8.40
C GLY A 99 -5.77 2.02 8.19
N GLU A 100 -4.83 1.92 9.14
CA GLU A 100 -3.53 2.59 9.04
C GLU A 100 -2.75 2.14 7.79
N ALA A 101 -2.69 0.83 7.54
CA ALA A 101 -2.03 0.26 6.36
C ALA A 101 -2.74 0.65 5.05
N GLU A 102 -4.07 0.72 5.07
CA GLU A 102 -4.86 1.12 3.90
C GLU A 102 -4.67 2.60 3.58
N ARG A 103 -4.63 3.45 4.61
CA ARG A 103 -4.40 4.89 4.47
C ARG A 103 -3.07 5.16 3.76
N SER A 104 -1.98 4.58 4.23
CA SER A 104 -0.66 4.77 3.62
C SER A 104 -0.62 4.27 2.17
N GLY A 105 -1.25 3.14 1.87
CA GLY A 105 -1.35 2.62 0.51
C GLY A 105 -2.20 3.51 -0.41
N LEU A 106 -3.36 3.96 0.07
CA LEU A 106 -4.26 4.85 -0.67
C LEU A 106 -3.64 6.23 -0.91
N GLU A 107 -2.88 6.75 0.06
CA GLU A 107 -2.17 8.02 -0.07
C GLU A 107 -1.09 7.95 -1.16
N LEU A 108 -0.33 6.84 -1.21
CA LEU A 108 0.64 6.61 -2.28
C LEU A 108 -0.03 6.54 -3.66
N VAL A 109 -1.16 5.83 -3.77
CA VAL A 109 -1.94 5.75 -5.03
C VAL A 109 -2.54 7.11 -5.39
N ALA A 110 -3.04 7.86 -4.42
CA ALA A 110 -3.58 9.20 -4.63
C ALA A 110 -2.49 10.17 -5.13
N GLY A 111 -1.25 10.05 -4.63
CA GLY A 111 -0.12 10.86 -5.11
C GLY A 111 0.21 10.64 -6.59
N ALA A 112 -0.17 9.50 -7.18
CA ALA A 112 -0.01 9.26 -8.62
C ALA A 112 -1.07 9.98 -9.47
N LYS A 113 -2.18 10.46 -8.88
CA LYS A 113 -3.29 11.11 -9.60
C LYS A 113 -2.85 12.38 -10.32
N ASP A 114 -2.00 13.17 -9.68
CA ASP A 114 -1.62 14.51 -10.15
C ASP A 114 -0.37 14.49 -11.06
N ARG A 115 0.19 13.31 -11.33
CA ARG A 115 1.35 13.13 -12.22
C ARG A 115 0.90 12.75 -13.63
N GLU A 116 1.52 13.36 -14.64
CA GLU A 116 1.23 13.06 -16.05
C GLU A 116 1.46 11.57 -16.40
N ASP A 117 2.52 10.98 -15.84
CA ASP A 117 2.88 9.57 -16.06
C ASP A 117 2.08 8.58 -15.21
N ARG A 118 1.19 9.07 -14.31
CA ARG A 118 0.41 8.27 -13.35
C ARG A 118 1.21 7.20 -12.60
N SER A 119 2.49 7.47 -12.35
CA SER A 119 3.40 6.57 -11.68
C SER A 119 3.94 7.19 -10.40
N GLN A 120 3.97 6.37 -9.35
CA GLN A 120 4.54 6.73 -8.06
C GLN A 120 5.55 5.66 -7.68
N MET A 121 6.78 6.09 -7.41
CA MET A 121 7.78 5.19 -6.83
C MET A 121 7.43 4.97 -5.36
N LEU A 122 7.63 3.74 -4.90
CA LEU A 122 7.60 3.44 -3.47
C LEU A 122 8.68 4.28 -2.80
N GLN A 123 8.26 5.11 -1.86
CA GLN A 123 9.17 5.91 -1.07
C GLN A 123 10.04 4.99 -0.25
N THR A 124 11.29 5.38 -0.10
CA THR A 124 12.17 4.75 0.88
C THR A 124 11.74 5.14 2.29
N ASP A 125 12.04 4.30 3.28
CA ASP A 125 11.69 4.58 4.68
C ASP A 125 12.26 5.93 5.16
N ILE A 126 13.42 6.35 4.63
CA ILE A 126 14.05 7.63 4.96
C ILE A 126 13.29 8.82 4.40
N GLU A 127 12.81 8.75 3.16
CA GLU A 127 11.99 9.81 2.54
C GLU A 127 10.62 9.92 3.22
N SER A 128 10.05 8.79 3.64
CA SER A 128 8.82 8.75 4.43
C SER A 128 9.02 9.44 5.79
N LEU A 129 10.14 9.15 6.46
CA LEU A 129 10.50 9.80 7.72
C LEU A 129 10.72 11.31 7.56
N GLU A 130 11.43 11.73 6.50
CA GLU A 130 11.65 13.16 6.19
C GLU A 130 10.31 13.90 6.03
N ARG A 131 9.40 13.37 5.21
CA ARG A 131 8.05 13.94 5.04
C ARG A 131 7.24 13.99 6.32
N ALA A 132 7.31 12.95 7.14
CA ALA A 132 6.63 12.92 8.43
C ALA A 132 7.19 14.01 9.36
N ILE A 133 8.51 14.24 9.36
CA ILE A 133 9.13 15.31 10.14
C ILE A 133 8.69 16.68 9.63
N GLU A 134 8.70 16.90 8.31
CA GLU A 134 8.20 18.16 7.71
C GLU A 134 6.74 18.43 8.08
N GLN A 135 5.88 17.42 8.00
CA GLN A 135 4.47 17.54 8.37
C GLN A 135 4.30 17.87 9.86
N VAL A 136 5.11 17.26 10.74
CA VAL A 136 5.09 17.57 12.18
C VAL A 136 5.56 19.00 12.44
N LEU A 137 6.60 19.45 11.74
CA LEU A 137 7.07 20.84 11.83
C LEU A 137 5.98 21.83 11.39
N GLU A 138 5.30 21.57 10.27
CA GLU A 138 4.19 22.40 9.79
C GLU A 138 3.03 22.45 10.81
N MET A 139 2.68 21.30 11.41
CA MET A 139 1.65 21.24 12.45
C MET A 139 2.04 22.07 13.69
N ILE A 140 3.31 22.00 14.11
CA ILE A 140 3.81 22.79 15.24
C ILE A 140 3.82 24.28 14.90
N GLU A 141 4.28 24.64 13.71
CA GLU A 141 4.30 26.03 13.24
C GLU A 141 2.90 26.63 13.21
N ARG A 142 1.92 25.87 12.67
CA ARG A 142 0.52 26.29 12.66
C ARG A 142 -0.05 26.51 14.06
N VAL A 143 0.27 25.64 15.02
CA VAL A 143 -0.15 25.82 16.43
C VAL A 143 0.56 27.03 17.06
N SER A 144 1.85 27.21 16.79
CA SER A 144 2.64 28.35 17.28
C SER A 144 2.08 29.68 16.77
N ASN A 145 1.71 29.74 15.49
CA ASN A 145 1.11 30.92 14.87
C ASN A 145 -0.24 31.24 15.51
N TYR A 146 -1.12 30.25 15.68
CA TYR A 146 -2.40 30.45 16.38
C TYR A 146 -2.21 30.99 17.80
N VAL A 147 -1.25 30.45 18.57
CA VAL A 147 -0.98 30.95 19.93
C VAL A 147 -0.46 32.39 19.91
N SER A 148 0.36 32.74 18.92
CA SER A 148 0.88 34.10 18.75
C SER A 148 -0.25 35.09 18.41
N GLU A 149 -1.13 34.74 17.46
CA GLU A 149 -2.30 35.54 17.09
C GLU A 149 -3.27 35.76 18.27
N VAL A 150 -3.43 34.76 19.14
CA VAL A 150 -4.24 34.90 20.37
C VAL A 150 -3.57 35.82 21.40
N LEU A 151 -2.24 35.79 21.51
CA LEU A 151 -1.48 36.69 22.38
C LEU A 151 -1.50 38.14 21.89
N ASP A 152 -1.50 38.34 20.58
CA ASP A 152 -1.59 39.65 19.91
C ASP A 152 -3.03 40.19 19.83
N GLU A 153 -4.00 39.47 20.43
CA GLU A 153 -5.44 39.78 20.44
C GLU A 153 -6.10 39.80 19.04
N GLU A 154 -5.48 39.18 18.04
CA GLU A 154 -6.00 39.08 16.67
C GLU A 154 -6.99 37.92 16.47
N ALA A 155 -6.90 36.87 17.30
CA ALA A 155 -7.76 35.68 17.24
C ALA A 155 -8.49 35.40 18.58
N GLU A 156 -9.71 34.84 18.50
CA GLU A 156 -10.48 34.50 19.71
C GLU A 156 -9.84 33.34 20.51
N PRO A 157 -9.58 33.53 21.81
CA PRO A 157 -8.99 32.49 22.65
C PRO A 157 -9.98 31.35 22.91
N SER A 158 -9.57 30.12 22.61
CA SER A 158 -10.33 28.91 22.97
C SER A 158 -9.76 28.23 24.22
N SER A 159 -10.51 28.27 25.33
CA SER A 159 -10.10 27.61 26.58
C SER A 159 -9.96 26.10 26.43
N ALA A 160 -10.77 25.45 25.60
CA ALA A 160 -10.70 24.01 25.36
C ALA A 160 -9.41 23.62 24.63
N LEU A 161 -9.02 24.42 23.63
CA LEU A 161 -7.77 24.20 22.89
C LEU A 161 -6.56 24.46 23.78
N GLY A 162 -6.57 25.53 24.58
CA GLY A 162 -5.49 25.81 25.53
C GLY A 162 -5.29 24.68 26.56
N GLN A 163 -6.37 24.11 27.09
CA GLN A 163 -6.29 22.98 28.01
C GLN A 163 -5.79 21.70 27.32
N PHE A 164 -6.19 21.46 26.07
CA PHE A 164 -5.66 20.37 25.27
C PHE A 164 -4.15 20.53 25.03
N LEU A 165 -3.68 21.70 24.61
CA LEU A 165 -2.25 21.97 24.39
C LEU A 165 -1.43 21.78 25.67
N MET A 166 -1.93 22.27 26.80
CA MET A 166 -1.26 22.11 28.11
C MET A 166 -1.11 20.63 28.50
N ASN A 167 -2.18 19.84 28.34
CA ASN A 167 -2.12 18.40 28.61
C ASN A 167 -1.13 17.69 27.68
N THR A 168 -1.13 18.05 26.40
CA THR A 168 -0.23 17.46 25.40
C THR A 168 1.24 17.77 25.71
N LEU A 169 1.56 19.00 26.09
CA LEU A 169 2.92 19.40 26.47
C LEU A 169 3.36 18.74 27.79
N SER A 170 2.41 18.48 28.70
CA SER A 170 2.70 17.79 29.97
C SER A 170 3.07 16.31 29.80
N LEU A 171 2.64 15.69 28.69
CA LEU A 171 2.97 14.31 28.32
C LEU A 171 4.34 14.19 27.64
N ALA A 172 4.94 15.31 27.23
CA ALA A 172 6.25 15.29 26.60
C ALA A 172 7.30 14.75 27.59
N PRO A 173 8.04 13.69 27.23
CA PRO A 173 9.05 13.12 28.11
C PRO A 173 10.15 14.16 28.35
N LYS A 174 10.38 14.48 29.63
CA LYS A 174 11.49 15.35 30.05
C LYS A 174 12.76 14.50 30.08
N VAL A 175 13.40 14.34 28.93
CA VAL A 175 14.67 13.64 28.81
C VAL A 175 15.79 14.66 28.87
N ASP A 176 16.85 14.36 29.62
CA ASP A 176 18.06 15.19 29.63
C ASP A 176 18.75 15.06 28.25
N ALA A 177 19.23 16.18 27.72
CA ALA A 177 19.95 16.21 26.45
C ALA A 177 21.17 15.26 26.47
N GLN A 178 21.82 15.10 27.63
CA GLN A 178 22.98 14.22 27.77
C GLN A 178 22.62 12.73 27.63
N ASP A 179 21.45 12.33 28.13
CA ASP A 179 20.98 10.95 28.01
C ASP A 179 20.56 10.64 26.57
N ILE A 180 19.92 11.59 25.88
CA ILE A 180 19.59 11.46 24.45
C ILE A 180 20.86 11.27 23.62
N GLU A 181 21.88 12.10 23.84
CA GLU A 181 23.13 12.01 23.08
C GLU A 181 23.84 10.68 23.32
N ARG A 182 23.89 10.19 24.56
CA ARG A 182 24.45 8.88 24.88
C ARG A 182 23.69 7.76 24.16
N ASP A 183 22.37 7.75 24.28
CA ASP A 183 21.53 6.67 23.75
C ASP A 183 21.54 6.68 22.21
N PHE A 184 21.57 7.86 21.59
CA PHE A 184 21.70 8.01 20.14
C PHE A 184 23.07 7.54 19.63
N ASN A 185 24.16 7.87 20.33
CA ASN A 185 25.49 7.39 19.98
C ASN A 185 25.61 5.87 20.10
N ASN A 186 25.04 5.27 21.15
CA ASN A 186 25.00 3.81 21.30
C ASN A 186 24.21 3.16 20.15
N HIS A 187 23.04 3.72 19.81
CA HIS A 187 22.24 3.22 18.70
C HIS A 187 22.98 3.33 17.36
N ILE A 188 23.67 4.44 17.08
CA ILE A 188 24.49 4.60 15.87
C ILE A 188 25.60 3.54 15.82
N GLN A 189 26.28 3.28 16.95
CA GLN A 189 27.32 2.26 17.00
C GLN A 189 26.77 0.87 16.66
N ASP A 190 25.61 0.50 17.20
CA ASP A 190 24.95 -0.77 16.90
C ASP A 190 24.56 -0.87 15.41
N VAL A 191 23.97 0.18 14.85
CA VAL A 191 23.57 0.23 13.43
C VAL A 191 24.80 0.13 12.51
N LEU A 192 25.89 0.84 12.83
CA LEU A 192 27.15 0.76 12.08
C LEU A 192 27.74 -0.64 12.14
N LEU A 193 27.71 -1.29 13.30
CA LEU A 193 28.18 -2.67 13.47
C LEU A 193 27.38 -3.63 12.59
N VAL A 194 26.05 -3.54 12.59
CA VAL A 194 25.17 -4.38 11.75
C VAL A 194 25.42 -4.12 10.26
N SER A 195 25.56 -2.86 9.85
CA SER A 195 25.87 -2.49 8.47
C SER A 195 27.23 -3.03 8.02
N TYR A 196 28.24 -2.94 8.87
CA TYR A 196 29.57 -3.49 8.61
C TYR A 196 29.55 -5.02 8.48
N LEU A 197 28.83 -5.71 9.37
CA LEU A 197 28.66 -7.15 9.30
C LEU A 197 27.94 -7.57 8.01
N ALA A 198 26.84 -6.89 7.65
CA ALA A 198 26.10 -7.16 6.43
C ALA A 198 26.97 -6.96 5.17
N ASN A 199 27.77 -5.90 5.13
CA ASN A 199 28.72 -5.65 4.05
C ASN A 199 29.83 -6.71 4.01
N THR A 200 30.36 -7.12 5.16
CA THR A 200 31.36 -8.19 5.23
C THR A 200 30.80 -9.51 4.69
N ILE A 201 29.60 -9.89 5.10
CA ILE A 201 28.92 -11.09 4.59
C ILE A 201 28.69 -10.97 3.07
N ARG A 202 28.22 -9.81 2.58
CA ARG A 202 28.05 -9.56 1.14
C ARG A 202 29.38 -9.72 0.38
N THR A 203 30.47 -9.17 0.89
CA THR A 203 31.79 -9.30 0.25
C THR A 203 32.31 -10.74 0.27
N GLN A 204 32.06 -11.49 1.36
CA GLN A 204 32.43 -12.91 1.44
C GLN A 204 31.61 -13.76 0.46
N ILE A 205 30.33 -13.46 0.30
CA ILE A 205 29.46 -14.11 -0.69
C ILE A 205 29.94 -13.79 -2.11
N ASP A 206 30.23 -12.53 -2.44
CA ASP A 206 30.72 -12.15 -3.78
C ASP A 206 32.08 -12.81 -4.08
N LEU A 207 32.99 -12.82 -3.10
CA LEU A 207 34.29 -13.45 -3.25
C LEU A 207 34.18 -14.97 -3.41
N SER A 208 33.30 -15.62 -2.65
CA SER A 208 32.99 -17.06 -2.79
C SER A 208 32.42 -17.38 -4.18
N ASN A 209 31.46 -16.58 -4.66
CA ASN A 209 30.87 -16.74 -5.98
C ASN A 209 31.91 -16.54 -7.09
N ARG A 210 32.79 -15.53 -6.97
CA ARG A 210 33.89 -15.30 -7.90
C ARG A 210 34.90 -16.45 -7.89
N LEU A 211 35.28 -16.97 -6.72
CA LEU A 211 36.20 -18.12 -6.61
C LEU A 211 35.59 -19.40 -7.20
N ALA A 212 34.32 -19.68 -6.92
CA ALA A 212 33.60 -20.80 -7.51
C ALA A 212 33.55 -20.68 -9.04
N THR A 213 33.26 -19.48 -9.56
CA THR A 213 33.23 -19.22 -11.00
C THR A 213 34.63 -19.26 -11.63
N ALA A 214 35.65 -18.76 -10.94
CA ALA A 214 37.04 -18.79 -11.39
C ALA A 214 37.60 -20.22 -11.43
N ALA A 215 37.25 -21.07 -10.45
CA ALA A 215 37.59 -22.49 -10.45
C ALA A 215 36.95 -23.23 -11.64
N LEU A 216 35.72 -22.86 -12.02
CA LEU A 216 35.05 -23.39 -13.22
C LEU A 216 35.76 -22.96 -14.51
N THR A 217 36.23 -21.70 -14.60
CA THR A 217 36.96 -21.21 -15.79
C THR A 217 38.42 -21.69 -15.87
N MET A 218 39.09 -21.92 -14.74
CA MET A 218 40.46 -22.47 -14.69
C MET A 218 40.48 -23.98 -14.92
N GLY A 219 39.41 -24.71 -14.58
CA GLY A 219 39.26 -26.14 -14.89
C GLY A 219 39.17 -26.45 -16.39
N THR A 220 38.83 -25.46 -17.22
CA THR A 220 38.76 -25.61 -18.68
C THR A 220 40.10 -25.47 -19.40
N GLU A 221 41.12 -24.84 -18.83
CA GLU A 221 42.41 -24.60 -19.52
C GLU A 221 43.39 -25.79 -19.46
N THR A 222 43.22 -26.73 -18.52
CA THR A 222 44.12 -27.89 -18.36
C THR A 222 43.86 -29.07 -19.31
N SER A 223 42.96 -28.94 -20.30
CA SER A 223 42.64 -30.03 -21.25
C SER A 223 43.14 -29.84 -22.68
N THR A 224 44.00 -28.84 -22.95
CA THR A 224 44.47 -28.57 -24.32
C THR A 224 45.99 -28.43 -24.43
N THR A 225 46.75 -29.45 -24.04
CA THR A 225 48.14 -29.59 -24.53
C THR A 225 48.59 -31.06 -24.53
N GLN A 226 48.39 -31.75 -25.66
CA GLN A 226 49.28 -32.75 -26.28
C GLN A 226 48.48 -33.70 -27.19
N GLU A 227 48.55 -33.48 -28.51
CA GLU A 227 48.85 -34.54 -29.49
C GLU A 227 49.13 -33.92 -30.87
N SER A 228 50.36 -34.06 -31.33
CA SER A 228 50.80 -33.74 -32.68
C SER A 228 51.00 -35.04 -33.46
N GLY A 229 50.26 -35.26 -34.57
CA GLY A 229 50.49 -36.46 -35.39
C GLY A 229 49.55 -36.74 -36.57
N GLN A 230 49.58 -35.89 -37.59
CA GLN A 230 49.68 -36.30 -39.02
C GLN A 230 48.42 -36.78 -39.82
N LYS A 231 48.23 -36.07 -40.97
CA LYS A 231 47.62 -36.43 -42.28
C LYS A 231 46.08 -36.42 -42.44
N GLY A 232 45.62 -35.60 -43.41
CA GLY A 232 44.40 -35.90 -44.18
C GLY A 232 43.64 -34.72 -44.82
N ASN A 233 44.10 -34.26 -45.98
CA ASN A 233 43.33 -33.81 -47.17
C ASN A 233 42.12 -32.83 -47.10
N GLN A 234 42.31 -31.69 -47.78
CA GLN A 234 41.46 -30.97 -48.75
C GLN A 234 39.91 -30.86 -48.66
N ASN A 235 39.45 -29.64 -49.00
CA ASN A 235 38.10 -29.19 -49.42
C ASN A 235 37.06 -29.03 -48.28
N GLN A 236 36.22 -27.98 -48.20
CA GLN A 236 35.68 -27.05 -49.20
C GLN A 236 35.02 -25.84 -48.48
N LYS A 237 35.29 -24.63 -49.00
CA LYS A 237 34.38 -23.48 -49.26
C LYS A 237 33.10 -23.21 -48.41
N ARG A 238 32.94 -21.88 -48.17
CA ARG A 238 31.74 -21.05 -47.86
C ARG A 238 31.49 -20.84 -46.36
N GLY A 239 31.27 -19.64 -45.84
CA GLY A 239 31.09 -18.32 -46.43
C GLY A 239 30.81 -17.32 -45.30
N ASN A 240 31.36 -16.12 -45.48
CA ASN A 240 31.21 -14.92 -44.66
C ASN A 240 29.73 -14.57 -44.37
N ASN A 241 29.41 -14.11 -43.15
CA ASN A 241 28.74 -12.82 -43.00
C ASN A 241 28.83 -12.24 -41.58
N ASN A 242 29.54 -11.11 -41.50
CA ASN A 242 29.50 -10.11 -40.45
C ASN A 242 28.10 -9.51 -40.35
N ASN A 243 27.58 -9.35 -39.12
CA ASN A 243 26.66 -8.29 -38.78
C ASN A 243 26.63 -8.10 -37.26
N ASN A 244 27.39 -7.13 -36.76
CA ASN A 244 27.07 -6.37 -35.55
C ASN A 244 28.05 -5.21 -35.41
N ASN A 245 27.72 -4.11 -36.09
CA ASN A 245 28.28 -2.80 -35.79
C ASN A 245 27.26 -1.75 -36.23
N ASN A 246 26.20 -1.56 -35.43
CA ASN A 246 25.28 -0.43 -35.62
C ASN A 246 24.42 -0.10 -34.38
N GLN A 247 25.05 0.07 -33.22
CA GLN A 247 24.37 0.68 -32.06
C GLN A 247 25.04 1.94 -31.49
N ASP A 248 26.29 2.27 -31.84
CA ASP A 248 27.00 3.44 -31.27
C ASP A 248 27.04 4.71 -32.13
N ARG A 249 26.12 4.90 -33.08
CA ARG A 249 26.10 6.12 -33.93
C ARG A 249 24.83 6.98 -33.87
N ARG A 250 23.93 6.74 -32.91
CA ARG A 250 22.68 7.52 -32.79
C ARG A 250 22.63 8.59 -31.69
N GLN A 251 23.72 8.83 -30.96
CA GLN A 251 23.74 9.88 -29.91
C GLN A 251 24.56 11.14 -30.24
N GLN A 252 25.20 11.26 -31.42
CA GLN A 252 25.99 12.45 -31.75
C GLN A 252 25.40 13.40 -32.82
N ASN A 253 24.23 13.11 -33.40
CA ASN A 253 23.62 13.95 -34.45
C ASN A 253 22.35 14.71 -34.03
N ARG A 254 22.13 14.97 -32.73
CA ARG A 254 20.98 15.77 -32.26
C ARG A 254 21.34 17.14 -31.66
N SER A 255 22.61 17.52 -31.63
CA SER A 255 23.07 18.78 -31.02
C SER A 255 23.52 19.87 -32.00
N THR A 256 23.14 19.78 -33.29
CA THR A 256 23.46 20.84 -34.29
C THR A 256 22.36 21.01 -35.33
N THR A 257 21.15 21.44 -34.94
CA THR A 257 20.20 22.11 -35.85
C THR A 257 19.17 22.92 -35.05
N GLU A 258 19.56 24.03 -34.41
CA GLU A 258 18.68 25.17 -34.13
C GLU A 258 19.50 26.46 -34.23
N ALA A 259 19.30 27.15 -35.36
CA ALA A 259 19.51 28.58 -35.58
C ALA A 259 18.30 29.05 -36.40
#